data_AF-A0A4Q2XJL2-F1
#
_entry.id   AF-A0A4Q2XJL2-F1
#
_cell.length_a   1.000
_cell.length_b   1.000
_cell.length_c   1.000
_cell.angle_alpha   90.00
_cell.angle_beta   90.00
_cell.angle_gamma   90.00
#
_symmetry.space_group_name_H-M   'P 1'
#
loop_
_entity.id
_entity.type
_entity.pdbx_description
1 polymer ?
#
loop_
_entity_poly.entity_id
_entity_poly.type
_entity_poly.pdbx_seq_one_letter_code
_entity_poly.pdbx_strand_id
1 'polypeptide(L)'
;EITAEEAGRVHALIQSRLPALFPGVPLLALTATAVPEAAAEIRTAFGIIPEDEVRTSFHRPNLRMRATPVLAAKRTAFLARRLGIAGRQPAIVYVTRQETAEAVATALQRAGLGARAYHAGLPDDQRAEAQDAFLSGQCAVIVATAAFGMGIDLSNVRAVFHYDLPRSPENYLQETGRAGRDGRTAHCEMLASAEDLAGLENFTLGDTPTPEAVRLCLGTLLRQGSTCTFSRWQLGRAADVRPAVLDTMIAHLELNGVLTPLSTTWLSCRVKLPRRVSPALLAGHPPREQGWLRHLILTREPVRGYIPIEVEEDAAALEAEPDALREFLQSLEAQGDLRLRIRDRRET
;
A
#
# COMPACT_ATOMS: atom_id res chain seq x y z
N GLU A 1 1.25 -7.99 -1.18
CA GLU A 1 0.48 -6.74 -1.15
C GLU A 1 1.49 -5.64 -1.02
N ILE A 2 1.75 -4.95 -2.13
CA ILE A 2 2.57 -3.74 -2.18
C ILE A 2 1.60 -2.62 -1.82
N THR A 3 1.92 -1.83 -0.80
CA THR A 3 1.05 -0.72 -0.43
C THR A 3 1.08 0.34 -1.53
N ALA A 4 -0.01 1.08 -1.72
CA ALA A 4 -0.19 2.04 -2.81
C ALA A 4 0.88 3.16 -2.88
N GLU A 5 1.67 3.32 -1.82
CA GLU A 5 2.78 4.28 -1.72
C GLU A 5 4.11 3.68 -2.21
N GLU A 6 4.39 2.41 -1.90
CA GLU A 6 5.57 1.66 -2.37
C GLU A 6 5.48 1.32 -3.87
N ALA A 7 4.27 1.09 -4.37
CA ALA A 7 3.99 0.93 -5.79
C ALA A 7 4.19 2.24 -6.58
N GLY A 8 4.22 3.42 -5.95
CA GLY A 8 4.36 4.69 -6.66
C GLY A 8 5.79 4.97 -7.13
N ARG A 9 6.82 4.57 -6.36
CA ARG A 9 8.21 5.06 -6.55
C ARG A 9 9.15 4.09 -7.24
N VAL A 10 9.04 2.78 -6.99
CA VAL A 10 9.68 1.76 -7.84
C VAL A 10 9.08 1.78 -9.25
N HIS A 11 7.78 2.11 -9.34
CA HIS A 11 7.11 2.34 -10.61
C HIS A 11 7.61 3.62 -11.27
N ALA A 12 7.88 4.72 -10.55
CA ALA A 12 8.50 5.94 -11.10
C ALA A 12 9.89 5.67 -11.76
N LEU A 13 10.70 4.77 -11.18
CA LEU A 13 12.00 4.40 -11.77
C LEU A 13 11.82 3.59 -13.07
N ILE A 14 10.92 2.60 -13.11
CA ILE A 14 10.56 1.87 -14.33
C ILE A 14 9.93 2.81 -15.36
N GLN A 15 9.08 3.72 -14.91
CA GLN A 15 8.35 4.70 -15.69
C GLN A 15 9.26 5.75 -16.34
N SER A 16 10.27 6.24 -15.63
CA SER A 16 11.28 7.15 -16.21
C SER A 16 12.10 6.50 -17.33
N ARG A 17 12.17 5.16 -17.36
CA ARG A 17 12.81 4.39 -18.42
C ARG A 17 11.83 3.93 -19.50
N LEU A 18 10.52 4.08 -19.33
CA LEU A 18 9.53 3.69 -20.35
C LEU A 18 9.78 4.37 -21.70
N PRO A 19 10.09 5.69 -21.77
CA PRO A 19 10.43 6.32 -23.04
C PRO A 19 11.66 5.72 -23.71
N ALA A 20 12.65 5.27 -22.92
CA ALA A 20 13.87 4.63 -23.43
C ALA A 20 13.64 3.17 -23.86
N LEU A 21 12.76 2.45 -23.17
CA LEU A 21 12.41 1.06 -23.46
C LEU A 21 11.45 0.93 -24.66
N PHE A 22 10.59 1.92 -24.87
CA PHE A 22 9.58 1.92 -25.93
C PHE A 22 9.64 3.21 -26.78
N PRO A 23 10.73 3.42 -27.54
CA PRO A 23 10.87 4.62 -28.35
C PRO A 23 9.75 4.71 -29.40
N GLY A 24 9.10 5.88 -29.49
CA GLY A 24 8.06 6.16 -30.48
C GLY A 24 6.64 5.70 -30.10
N VAL A 25 6.43 5.12 -28.92
CA VAL A 25 5.09 4.80 -28.41
C VAL A 25 4.50 6.03 -27.69
N PRO A 26 3.31 6.53 -28.07
CA PRO A 26 2.67 7.64 -27.36
C PRO A 26 2.40 7.29 -25.90
N LEU A 27 2.75 8.21 -24.99
CA LEU A 27 2.57 8.06 -23.55
C LEU A 27 1.52 9.03 -23.04
N LEU A 28 0.58 8.53 -22.24
CA LEU A 28 -0.44 9.33 -21.57
C LEU A 28 -0.31 9.19 -20.05
N ALA A 29 0.05 10.27 -19.36
CA ALA A 29 0.09 10.34 -17.91
C ALA A 29 -1.19 10.99 -17.38
N LEU A 30 -1.90 10.31 -16.47
CA LEU A 30 -3.15 10.80 -15.88
C LEU A 30 -3.01 10.91 -14.35
N THR A 31 -3.39 12.07 -13.81
CA THR A 31 -3.41 12.32 -12.37
C THR A 31 -4.57 13.26 -12.02
N ALA A 32 -5.15 13.07 -10.84
CA ALA A 32 -6.28 13.87 -10.36
C ALA A 32 -5.85 15.01 -9.44
N THR A 33 -4.65 14.95 -8.84
CA THR A 33 -4.27 15.79 -7.69
C THR A 33 -2.82 16.30 -7.75
N ALA A 34 -2.18 16.31 -8.92
CA ALA A 34 -0.83 16.84 -9.03
C ALA A 34 -0.79 18.37 -8.89
N VAL A 35 -0.05 18.84 -7.88
CA VAL A 35 0.35 20.26 -7.75
C VAL A 35 1.31 20.64 -8.88
N PRO A 36 1.47 21.93 -9.22
CA PRO A 36 2.28 22.37 -10.36
C PRO A 36 3.72 21.83 -10.37
N GLU A 37 4.34 21.75 -9.20
CA GLU A 37 5.70 21.22 -9.02
C GLU A 37 5.76 19.73 -9.39
N ALA A 38 4.86 18.91 -8.81
CA ALA A 38 4.75 17.49 -9.12
C ALA A 38 4.39 17.25 -10.60
N ALA A 39 3.54 18.09 -11.20
CA ALA A 39 3.23 18.00 -12.64
C ALA A 39 4.47 18.28 -13.51
N ALA A 40 5.32 19.23 -13.12
CA ALA A 40 6.57 19.52 -13.81
C ALA A 40 7.58 18.38 -13.68
N GLU A 41 7.66 17.75 -12.50
CA GLU A 41 8.47 16.54 -12.28
C GLU A 41 8.01 15.38 -13.15
N ILE A 42 6.70 15.11 -13.19
CA ILE A 42 6.10 14.08 -14.08
C ILE A 42 6.46 14.38 -15.53
N ARG A 43 6.25 15.62 -16.00
CA ARG A 43 6.60 16.00 -17.38
C ARG A 43 8.07 15.73 -17.70
N THR A 44 8.96 16.13 -16.80
CA THR A 44 10.40 15.94 -16.98
C THR A 44 10.77 14.46 -17.00
N ALA A 45 10.19 13.66 -16.10
CA ALA A 45 10.45 12.23 -16.00
C ALA A 45 9.98 11.45 -17.24
N PHE A 46 8.91 11.90 -17.89
CA PHE A 46 8.33 11.24 -19.07
C PHE A 46 8.64 11.92 -20.41
N GLY A 47 9.37 13.04 -20.40
CA GLY A 47 9.65 13.81 -21.63
C GLY A 47 8.41 14.45 -22.26
N ILE A 48 7.41 14.83 -21.45
CA ILE A 48 6.17 15.48 -21.92
C ILE A 48 6.42 16.98 -22.06
N ILE A 49 6.17 17.54 -23.25
CA ILE A 49 6.32 18.98 -23.51
C ILE A 49 5.20 19.79 -22.82
N PRO A 50 5.43 21.05 -22.45
CA PRO A 50 4.44 21.89 -21.76
C PRO A 50 3.11 22.02 -22.52
N GLU A 51 3.12 22.01 -23.85
CA GLU A 51 1.94 22.17 -24.70
C GLU A 51 0.97 20.99 -24.62
N ASP A 52 1.46 19.81 -24.22
CA ASP A 52 0.67 18.59 -24.04
C ASP A 52 0.09 18.47 -22.61
N GLU A 53 0.36 19.44 -21.73
CA GLU A 53 -0.23 19.49 -20.39
C GLU A 53 -1.65 20.06 -20.45
N VAL A 54 -2.65 19.20 -20.21
CA VAL A 54 -4.02 19.63 -20.00
C VAL A 54 -4.35 19.63 -18.51
N ARG A 55 -4.51 20.83 -17.94
CA ARG A 55 -4.92 21.01 -16.54
C ARG A 55 -6.33 21.56 -16.43
N THR A 56 -7.20 20.80 -15.80
CA THR A 56 -8.56 21.24 -15.46
C THR A 56 -8.62 21.86 -14.06
N SER A 57 -9.68 22.64 -13.80
CA SER A 57 -9.87 23.26 -12.49
C SER A 57 -10.33 22.22 -11.46
N PHE A 58 -9.77 22.31 -10.25
CA PHE A 58 -10.23 21.52 -9.09
C PHE A 58 -11.51 22.09 -8.46
N HIS A 59 -11.97 23.28 -8.87
CA HIS A 59 -13.12 23.94 -8.25
C HIS A 59 -14.42 23.19 -8.54
N ARG A 60 -15.13 22.83 -7.47
CA ARG A 60 -16.44 22.16 -7.51
C ARG A 60 -17.50 23.07 -6.89
N PRO A 61 -18.20 23.91 -7.67
CA PRO A 61 -19.11 24.93 -7.12
C PRO A 61 -20.31 24.34 -6.37
N ASN A 62 -20.62 23.06 -6.61
CA ASN A 62 -21.68 22.33 -5.93
C ASN A 62 -21.26 21.77 -4.56
N LEU A 63 -19.98 21.83 -4.18
CA LEU A 63 -19.52 21.38 -2.86
C LEU A 63 -19.57 22.50 -1.84
N ARG A 64 -20.26 22.27 -0.73
CA ARG A 64 -20.30 23.15 0.44
C ARG A 64 -19.31 22.63 1.47
N MET A 65 -18.14 23.26 1.53
CA MET A 65 -17.07 22.89 2.45
C MET A 65 -17.22 23.61 3.79
N ARG A 66 -17.00 22.89 4.90
CA ARG A 66 -17.06 23.41 6.26
C ARG A 66 -16.00 22.76 7.13
N ALA A 67 -15.41 23.53 8.02
CA ALA A 67 -14.63 23.02 9.14
C ALA A 67 -15.35 23.39 10.44
N THR A 68 -15.57 22.40 11.31
CA THR A 68 -16.22 22.61 12.60
C THR A 68 -15.32 22.11 13.71
N PRO A 69 -14.87 22.98 14.63
CA PRO A 69 -14.16 22.56 15.84
C PRO A 69 -15.06 21.71 16.74
N VAL A 70 -14.64 20.48 17.06
CA VAL A 70 -15.37 19.57 17.94
C VAL A 70 -14.39 18.80 18.81
N LEU A 71 -14.56 18.85 20.13
CA LEU A 71 -13.78 18.01 21.07
C LEU A 71 -13.91 16.53 20.69
N ALA A 72 -12.83 15.74 20.77
CA ALA A 72 -12.85 14.36 20.30
C ALA A 72 -13.96 13.53 20.95
N ALA A 73 -14.15 13.70 22.27
CA ALA A 73 -15.21 13.05 23.04
C ALA A 73 -16.65 13.36 22.56
N LYS A 74 -16.86 14.45 21.82
CA LYS A 74 -18.19 14.88 21.33
C LYS A 74 -18.39 14.60 19.83
N ARG A 75 -17.38 14.14 19.09
CA ARG A 75 -17.44 13.97 17.63
C ARG A 75 -18.52 13.00 17.19
N THR A 76 -18.59 11.79 17.77
CA THR A 76 -19.59 10.79 17.37
C THR A 76 -21.02 11.30 17.55
N ALA A 77 -21.32 11.94 18.68
CA ALA A 77 -22.63 12.52 18.93
C ALA A 77 -22.95 13.69 17.97
N PHE A 78 -21.95 14.52 17.68
CA PHE A 78 -22.08 15.61 16.72
C PHE A 78 -22.35 15.07 15.30
N LEU A 79 -21.58 14.08 14.86
CA LEU A 79 -21.73 13.42 13.56
C LEU A 79 -23.11 12.78 13.42
N ALA A 80 -23.55 12.02 14.43
CA ALA A 80 -24.87 11.39 14.42
C ALA A 80 -25.99 12.42 14.26
N ARG A 81 -25.93 13.55 14.98
CA ARG A 81 -26.89 14.64 14.85
C ARG A 81 -26.87 15.24 13.43
N ARG A 82 -25.69 15.47 12.86
CA ARG A 82 -25.53 16.01 11.50
C ARG A 82 -26.13 15.09 10.44
N LEU A 83 -25.80 13.81 10.49
CA LEU A 83 -26.30 12.79 9.57
C LEU A 83 -27.81 12.58 9.73
N GLY A 84 -28.34 12.67 10.96
CA GLY A 84 -29.78 12.57 11.23
C GLY A 84 -30.59 13.70 10.59
N ILE A 85 -30.09 14.94 10.62
CA ILE A 85 -30.74 16.08 9.97
C ILE A 85 -30.77 15.92 8.44
N ALA A 86 -29.76 15.26 7.86
CA ALA A 86 -29.62 15.10 6.41
C ALA A 86 -30.55 14.04 5.78
N GLY A 87 -31.33 13.29 6.59
CA GLY A 87 -32.40 12.42 6.07
C GLY A 87 -31.93 11.19 5.29
N ARG A 88 -31.08 10.35 5.91
CA ARG A 88 -30.56 9.07 5.34
C ARG A 88 -29.93 9.20 3.94
N GLN A 89 -29.39 10.37 3.60
CA GLN A 89 -28.68 10.55 2.35
C GLN A 89 -27.33 9.82 2.35
N PRO A 90 -26.84 9.34 1.20
CA PRO A 90 -25.55 8.66 1.10
C PRO A 90 -24.41 9.55 1.60
N ALA A 91 -23.71 9.07 2.62
CA ALA A 91 -22.60 9.79 3.25
C ALA A 91 -21.38 8.88 3.44
N ILE A 92 -20.20 9.47 3.24
CA ILE A 92 -18.92 8.84 3.54
C ILE A 92 -18.34 9.53 4.78
N VAL A 93 -17.86 8.76 5.74
CA VAL A 93 -17.19 9.27 6.94
C VAL A 93 -15.77 8.73 6.94
N TYR A 94 -14.79 9.61 6.70
CA TYR A 94 -13.37 9.25 6.73
C TYR A 94 -12.81 9.33 8.16
N VAL A 95 -12.14 8.26 8.56
CA VAL A 95 -11.41 8.09 9.83
C VAL A 95 -9.98 7.62 9.54
N THR A 96 -9.06 7.83 10.48
CA THR A 96 -7.65 7.45 10.30
C THR A 96 -7.40 5.97 10.60
N ARG A 97 -8.07 5.42 11.61
CA ARG A 97 -7.80 4.08 12.15
C ARG A 97 -8.95 3.11 11.89
N GLN A 98 -8.61 1.83 11.77
CA GLN A 98 -9.57 0.75 11.50
C GLN A 98 -10.53 0.56 12.68
N GLU A 99 -10.00 0.59 13.90
CA GLU A 99 -10.78 0.45 15.13
C GLU A 99 -11.79 1.60 15.28
N THR A 100 -11.38 2.82 14.90
CA THR A 100 -12.28 3.99 14.89
C THR A 100 -13.41 3.81 13.86
N ALA A 101 -13.14 3.20 12.71
CA ALA A 101 -14.16 2.95 11.68
C ALA A 101 -15.26 2.05 12.23
N GLU A 102 -14.89 0.94 12.87
CA GLU A 102 -15.81 0.00 13.50
C GLU A 102 -16.59 0.63 14.65
N ALA A 103 -15.90 1.37 15.54
CA ALA A 103 -16.51 2.01 16.70
C ALA A 103 -17.53 3.08 16.30
N VAL A 104 -17.18 3.94 15.33
CA VAL A 104 -18.08 5.00 14.82
C VAL A 104 -19.24 4.38 14.05
N ALA A 105 -19.01 3.39 13.18
CA ALA A 105 -20.09 2.69 12.48
C ALA A 105 -21.10 2.07 13.46
N THR A 106 -20.62 1.37 14.50
CA THR A 106 -21.45 0.79 15.55
C THR A 106 -22.27 1.86 16.29
N ALA A 107 -21.67 2.99 16.62
CA ALA A 107 -22.36 4.08 17.28
C ALA A 107 -23.46 4.71 16.40
N LEU A 108 -23.19 4.88 15.11
CA LEU A 108 -24.17 5.39 14.14
C LEU A 108 -25.30 4.39 13.89
N GLN A 109 -25.02 3.08 13.88
CA GLN A 109 -26.04 2.04 13.83
C GLN A 109 -26.97 2.10 15.05
N ARG A 110 -26.41 2.23 16.27
CA ARG A 110 -27.19 2.41 17.51
C ARG A 110 -28.05 3.67 17.49
N ALA A 111 -27.62 4.71 16.77
CA ALA A 111 -28.39 5.93 16.53
C ALA A 111 -29.43 5.81 15.38
N GLY A 112 -29.57 4.63 14.76
CA GLY A 112 -30.57 4.36 13.72
C GLY A 112 -30.19 4.83 12.30
N LEU A 113 -28.94 5.22 12.06
CA LEU A 113 -28.51 5.87 10.81
C LEU A 113 -28.12 4.90 9.68
N GLY A 114 -28.13 3.59 9.94
CA GLY A 114 -27.78 2.57 8.93
C GLY A 114 -26.37 2.76 8.39
N ALA A 115 -25.36 2.48 9.23
CA ALA A 115 -23.96 2.66 8.91
C ALA A 115 -23.20 1.32 8.79
N ARG A 116 -22.12 1.27 8.00
CA ARG A 116 -21.19 0.12 7.94
C ARG A 116 -19.74 0.60 7.96
N ALA A 117 -18.84 -0.19 8.53
CA ALA A 117 -17.40 0.07 8.52
C ALA A 117 -16.77 -0.47 7.22
N TYR A 118 -15.70 0.18 6.76
CA TYR A 118 -14.89 -0.29 5.62
C TYR A 118 -13.41 0.04 5.82
N HIS A 119 -12.57 -1.00 5.88
CA HIS A 119 -11.11 -0.86 5.95
C HIS A 119 -10.42 -2.12 5.45
N ALA A 120 -9.12 -2.01 5.19
CA ALA A 120 -8.30 -3.10 4.66
C ALA A 120 -8.18 -4.32 5.59
N GLY A 121 -8.45 -4.16 6.89
CA GLY A 121 -8.44 -5.29 7.85
C GLY A 121 -9.69 -6.17 7.80
N LEU A 122 -10.77 -5.73 7.14
CA LEU A 122 -11.95 -6.58 6.95
C LEU A 122 -11.67 -7.68 5.92
N PRO A 123 -12.23 -8.89 6.11
CA PRO A 123 -12.26 -9.92 5.09
C PRO A 123 -12.85 -9.42 3.75
N ASP A 124 -12.36 -9.97 2.63
CA ASP A 124 -12.72 -9.53 1.27
C ASP A 124 -14.24 -9.57 1.01
N ASP A 125 -14.91 -10.63 1.49
CA ASP A 125 -16.35 -10.81 1.43
C ASP A 125 -17.12 -9.75 2.21
N GLN A 126 -16.64 -9.39 3.42
CA GLN A 126 -17.25 -8.33 4.23
C GLN A 126 -17.05 -6.94 3.60
N ARG A 127 -15.89 -6.68 2.99
CA ARG A 127 -15.66 -5.42 2.25
C ARG A 127 -16.60 -5.32 1.06
N ALA A 128 -16.76 -6.40 0.30
CA ALA A 128 -17.69 -6.46 -0.83
C ALA A 128 -19.13 -6.21 -0.37
N GLU A 129 -19.59 -6.90 0.68
CA GLU A 129 -20.94 -6.72 1.22
C GLU A 129 -21.19 -5.29 1.70
N ALA A 130 -20.23 -4.68 2.40
CA ALA A 130 -20.35 -3.29 2.87
C ALA A 130 -20.41 -2.29 1.71
N GLN A 131 -19.59 -2.50 0.68
CA GLN A 131 -19.60 -1.70 -0.53
C GLN A 131 -20.93 -1.84 -1.28
N ASP A 132 -21.41 -3.06 -1.51
CA ASP A 132 -22.66 -3.33 -2.22
C ASP A 132 -23.88 -2.78 -1.47
N ALA A 133 -23.91 -2.91 -0.15
CA ALA A 133 -24.96 -2.33 0.69
C ALA A 133 -24.98 -0.79 0.58
N PHE A 134 -23.82 -0.14 0.48
CA PHE A 134 -23.74 1.31 0.31
C PHE A 134 -24.16 1.73 -1.11
N LEU A 135 -23.67 1.05 -2.14
CA LEU A 135 -23.99 1.35 -3.55
C LEU A 135 -25.46 1.12 -3.89
N SER A 136 -26.09 0.08 -3.31
CA SER A 136 -27.52 -0.21 -3.47
C SER A 136 -28.43 0.69 -2.63
N GLY A 137 -27.88 1.50 -1.73
CA GLY A 137 -28.64 2.36 -0.82
C GLY A 137 -29.27 1.63 0.38
N GLN A 138 -28.99 0.35 0.59
CA GLN A 138 -29.37 -0.38 1.81
C GLN A 138 -28.71 0.22 3.06
N CYS A 139 -27.50 0.77 2.89
CA CYS A 139 -26.74 1.48 3.90
C CYS A 139 -26.58 2.94 3.48
N ALA A 140 -26.96 3.88 4.36
CA ALA A 140 -26.86 5.31 4.06
C ALA A 140 -25.46 5.86 4.37
N VAL A 141 -24.71 5.24 5.26
CA VAL A 141 -23.43 5.78 5.75
C VAL A 141 -22.34 4.73 5.71
N ILE A 142 -21.25 5.02 5.02
CA ILE A 142 -20.04 4.20 5.08
C ILE A 142 -18.97 4.92 5.88
N VAL A 143 -18.48 4.28 6.93
CA VAL A 143 -17.39 4.79 7.79
C VAL A 143 -16.13 4.07 7.39
N ALA A 144 -15.13 4.81 6.91
CA ALA A 144 -14.01 4.18 6.25
C ALA A 144 -12.67 4.85 6.50
N THR A 145 -11.62 4.04 6.37
CA THR A 145 -10.25 4.56 6.22
C THR A 145 -9.98 4.94 4.77
N ALA A 146 -8.80 5.49 4.48
CA ALA A 146 -8.35 5.82 3.12
C ALA A 146 -8.44 4.64 2.11
N ALA A 147 -8.58 3.40 2.59
CA ALA A 147 -8.85 2.23 1.75
C ALA A 147 -10.15 2.36 0.93
N PHE A 148 -11.14 3.11 1.41
CA PHE A 148 -12.39 3.32 0.69
C PHE A 148 -12.25 4.48 -0.30
N GLY A 149 -11.91 4.14 -1.54
CA GLY A 149 -11.88 5.16 -2.57
C GLY A 149 -11.39 4.77 -3.96
N MET A 150 -10.53 3.76 -4.10
CA MET A 150 -10.12 3.33 -5.43
C MET A 150 -11.29 2.56 -6.09
N GLY A 151 -11.73 3.02 -7.27
CA GLY A 151 -12.74 2.31 -8.08
C GLY A 151 -14.21 2.49 -7.66
N ILE A 152 -14.50 3.29 -6.64
CA ILE A 152 -15.90 3.57 -6.25
C ILE A 152 -16.44 4.75 -7.06
N ASP A 153 -17.46 4.48 -7.87
CA ASP A 153 -18.19 5.49 -8.62
C ASP A 153 -19.65 5.54 -8.22
N LEU A 154 -19.94 6.29 -7.15
CA LEU A 154 -21.29 6.62 -6.76
C LEU A 154 -21.54 8.11 -7.04
N SER A 155 -22.35 8.39 -8.06
CA SER A 155 -22.56 9.76 -8.54
C SER A 155 -23.29 10.66 -7.52
N ASN A 156 -24.08 10.04 -6.63
CA ASN A 156 -25.05 10.71 -5.78
C ASN A 156 -24.66 10.78 -4.28
N VAL A 157 -23.35 10.74 -3.95
CA VAL A 157 -22.90 10.99 -2.56
C VAL A 157 -23.24 12.44 -2.16
N ARG A 158 -23.97 12.59 -1.04
CA ARG A 158 -24.49 13.87 -0.55
C ARG A 158 -23.68 14.49 0.56
N ALA A 159 -22.96 13.67 1.32
CA ALA A 159 -22.09 14.18 2.35
C ALA A 159 -20.76 13.41 2.42
N VAL A 160 -19.69 14.14 2.68
CA VAL A 160 -18.40 13.58 3.11
C VAL A 160 -18.03 14.23 4.43
N PHE A 161 -17.81 13.43 5.45
CA PHE A 161 -17.33 13.88 6.75
C PHE A 161 -15.90 13.42 6.96
N HIS A 162 -15.03 14.34 7.36
CA HIS A 162 -13.72 14.00 7.90
C HIS A 162 -13.85 13.97 9.42
N TYR A 163 -13.98 12.77 9.98
CA TYR A 163 -14.12 12.57 11.42
C TYR A 163 -12.79 12.83 12.15
N ASP A 164 -11.69 12.46 11.50
CA ASP A 164 -10.33 12.84 11.89
C ASP A 164 -9.75 13.79 10.84
N LEU A 165 -8.72 14.56 11.21
CA LEU A 165 -7.99 15.38 10.26
C LEU A 165 -7.39 14.51 9.12
N PRO A 166 -7.55 14.91 7.84
CA PRO A 166 -6.93 14.23 6.72
C PRO A 166 -5.40 14.34 6.80
N ARG A 167 -4.70 13.35 6.24
CA ARG A 167 -3.22 13.28 6.23
C ARG A 167 -2.56 14.43 5.48
N SER A 168 -3.22 14.92 4.45
CA SER A 168 -2.74 15.98 3.58
C SER A 168 -3.92 16.74 2.94
N PRO A 169 -3.70 17.97 2.45
CA PRO A 169 -4.66 18.67 1.61
C PRO A 169 -5.07 17.88 0.36
N GLU A 170 -4.14 17.13 -0.24
CA GLU A 170 -4.38 16.30 -1.43
C GLU A 170 -5.36 15.18 -1.12
N ASN A 171 -5.19 14.49 0.02
CA ASN A 171 -6.15 13.48 0.48
C ASN A 171 -7.52 14.10 0.71
N TYR A 172 -7.58 15.25 1.39
CA TYR A 172 -8.83 15.96 1.63
C TYR A 172 -9.57 16.26 0.32
N LEU A 173 -8.87 16.78 -0.69
CA LEU A 173 -9.47 17.10 -1.98
C LEU A 173 -9.94 15.86 -2.73
N GLN A 174 -9.15 14.78 -2.74
CA GLN A 174 -9.53 13.53 -3.40
C GLN A 174 -10.76 12.88 -2.73
N GLU A 175 -10.81 12.91 -1.41
CA GLU A 175 -11.88 12.33 -0.59
C GLU A 175 -13.18 13.13 -0.70
N THR A 176 -13.10 14.47 -0.58
CA THR A 176 -14.27 15.36 -0.75
C THR A 176 -14.76 15.39 -2.19
N GLY A 177 -13.90 15.21 -3.18
CA GLY A 177 -14.24 15.10 -4.61
C GLY A 177 -15.12 13.90 -4.97
N ARG A 178 -15.38 12.99 -4.03
CA ARG A 178 -16.37 11.90 -4.18
C ARG A 178 -17.80 12.37 -4.04
N ALA A 179 -18.01 13.50 -3.37
CA ALA A 179 -19.32 14.07 -3.17
C ALA A 179 -19.84 14.75 -4.46
N GLY A 180 -21.15 14.74 -4.66
CA GLY A 180 -21.80 15.61 -5.66
C GLY A 180 -21.31 15.40 -7.10
N ARG A 181 -20.96 14.16 -7.49
CA ARG A 181 -20.51 13.86 -8.86
C ARG A 181 -21.58 14.12 -9.92
N ASP A 182 -22.85 13.96 -9.54
CA ASP A 182 -24.05 14.35 -10.29
C ASP A 182 -24.27 15.88 -10.43
N GLY A 183 -23.35 16.71 -9.92
CA GLY A 183 -23.42 18.17 -9.98
C GLY A 183 -24.41 18.80 -9.00
N ARG A 184 -25.14 18.00 -8.21
CA ARG A 184 -26.05 18.52 -7.18
C ARG A 184 -25.26 18.94 -5.95
N THR A 185 -25.88 19.80 -5.13
CA THR A 185 -25.28 20.26 -3.88
C THR A 185 -24.90 19.08 -2.99
N ALA A 186 -23.66 19.07 -2.51
CA ALA A 186 -23.19 18.11 -1.53
C ALA A 186 -22.36 18.82 -0.45
N HIS A 187 -22.31 18.23 0.74
CA HIS A 187 -21.71 18.83 1.93
C HIS A 187 -20.42 18.10 2.31
N CYS A 188 -19.35 18.85 2.52
CA CYS A 188 -18.07 18.32 3.00
C CYS A 188 -17.75 18.98 4.34
N GLU A 189 -17.79 18.24 5.45
CA GLU A 189 -17.58 18.80 6.79
C GLU A 189 -16.45 18.08 7.54
N MET A 190 -15.41 18.83 7.92
CA MET A 190 -14.32 18.35 8.76
C MET A 190 -14.61 18.63 10.23
N LEU A 191 -14.51 17.59 11.07
CA LEU A 191 -14.71 17.66 12.52
C LEU A 191 -13.36 17.82 13.23
N ALA A 192 -12.78 19.01 13.11
CA ALA A 192 -11.43 19.28 13.59
C ALA A 192 -11.34 19.27 15.12
N SER A 193 -10.35 18.56 15.67
CA SER A 193 -9.88 18.80 17.05
C SER A 193 -8.36 18.74 17.13
N ALA A 194 -7.80 19.52 18.06
CA ALA A 194 -6.37 19.58 18.31
C ALA A 194 -5.79 18.22 18.79
N GLU A 195 -6.62 17.33 19.32
CA GLU A 195 -6.21 15.99 19.76
C GLU A 195 -5.75 15.11 18.59
N ASP A 196 -6.16 15.44 17.35
CA ASP A 196 -5.71 14.72 16.15
C ASP A 196 -4.28 15.05 15.76
N LEU A 197 -3.75 16.21 16.17
CA LEU A 197 -2.46 16.72 15.69
C LEU A 197 -1.31 15.77 16.03
N ALA A 198 -1.25 15.27 17.27
CA ALA A 198 -0.21 14.32 17.67
C ALA A 198 -0.29 13.01 16.88
N GLY A 199 -1.50 12.53 16.57
CA GLY A 199 -1.69 11.36 15.72
C GLY A 199 -1.19 11.62 14.30
N LEU A 200 -1.58 12.77 13.74
CA LEU A 200 -1.23 13.20 12.39
C LEU A 200 0.28 13.41 12.22
N GLU A 201 0.94 14.06 13.19
CA GLU A 201 2.39 14.25 13.24
C GLU A 201 3.12 12.90 13.25
N ASN A 202 2.68 11.96 14.09
CA ASN A 202 3.26 10.62 14.12
C ASN A 202 3.09 9.87 12.79
N PHE A 203 1.94 10.02 12.12
CA PHE A 203 1.72 9.42 10.80
C PHE A 203 2.54 10.09 9.71
N THR A 204 2.73 11.40 9.77
CA THR A 204 3.43 12.18 8.73
C THR A 204 4.94 12.09 8.88
N LEU A 205 5.43 12.18 10.11
CA LEU A 205 6.87 12.25 10.43
C LEU A 205 7.45 10.90 10.83
N GLY A 206 6.63 9.92 11.22
CA GLY A 206 7.13 8.63 11.67
C GLY A 206 7.92 7.86 10.61
N ASP A 207 7.69 8.15 9.31
CA ASP A 207 8.43 7.57 8.19
C ASP A 207 9.66 8.41 7.78
N THR A 208 9.94 9.52 8.47
CA THR A 208 11.15 10.31 8.24
C THR A 208 12.33 9.64 8.94
N PRO A 209 13.35 9.13 8.21
CA PRO A 209 14.49 8.50 8.84
C PRO A 209 15.35 9.55 9.55
N THR A 210 15.97 9.19 10.66
CA THR A 210 16.89 10.09 11.37
C THR A 210 18.18 10.29 10.56
N PRO A 211 18.87 11.44 10.71
CA PRO A 211 20.17 11.65 10.06
C PRO A 211 21.20 10.54 10.40
N GLU A 212 21.15 10.00 11.61
CA GLU A 212 21.99 8.90 12.08
C GLU A 212 21.68 7.60 11.32
N ALA A 213 20.40 7.27 11.16
CA ALA A 213 19.95 6.11 10.41
C ALA A 213 20.40 6.19 8.94
N VAL A 214 20.22 7.37 8.32
CA VAL A 214 20.69 7.62 6.95
C VAL A 214 22.20 7.44 6.84
N ARG A 215 22.99 8.02 7.76
CA ARG A 215 24.45 7.85 7.78
C ARG A 215 24.87 6.40 7.97
N LEU A 216 24.16 5.63 8.79
CA LEU A 216 24.46 4.21 8.98
C LEU A 216 24.19 3.41 7.71
N CYS A 217 23.04 3.65 7.04
CA CYS A 217 22.73 3.02 5.77
C CYS A 217 23.81 3.34 4.73
N LEU A 218 24.09 4.62 4.50
CA LEU A 218 25.08 5.06 3.51
C LEU A 218 26.47 4.55 3.82
N GLY A 219 26.90 4.63 5.08
CA GLY A 219 28.21 4.11 5.49
C GLY A 219 28.33 2.61 5.27
N THR A 220 27.27 1.84 5.49
CA THR A 220 27.28 0.39 5.28
C THR A 220 27.39 0.02 3.81
N LEU A 221 26.78 0.80 2.92
CA LEU A 221 26.87 0.61 1.48
C LEU A 221 28.25 1.03 0.95
N LEU A 222 28.65 2.28 1.23
CA LEU A 222 29.84 2.91 0.64
C LEU A 222 31.16 2.31 1.14
N ARG A 223 31.20 1.73 2.36
CA ARG A 223 32.40 1.07 2.90
C ARG A 223 32.78 -0.20 2.14
N GLN A 224 31.88 -0.78 1.36
CA GLN A 224 32.16 -1.99 0.58
C GLN A 224 32.95 -1.69 -0.71
N GLY A 225 33.14 -0.42 -1.06
CA GLY A 225 33.90 0.01 -2.23
C GLY A 225 33.02 0.20 -3.46
N SER A 226 33.54 -0.17 -4.64
CA SER A 226 32.88 0.04 -5.94
C SER A 226 31.68 -0.90 -6.20
N THR A 227 31.58 -1.98 -5.43
CA THR A 227 30.49 -2.95 -5.51
C THR A 227 30.06 -3.25 -4.09
N CYS A 228 28.79 -3.02 -3.78
CA CYS A 228 28.24 -3.28 -2.47
C CYS A 228 27.16 -4.36 -2.57
N THR A 229 27.21 -5.35 -1.69
CA THR A 229 26.22 -6.40 -1.61
C THR A 229 25.51 -6.32 -0.27
N PHE A 230 24.17 -6.26 -0.27
CA PHE A 230 23.41 -6.08 0.97
C PHE A 230 22.01 -6.68 0.89
N SER A 231 21.45 -6.98 2.07
CA SER A 231 20.03 -7.26 2.24
C SER A 231 19.31 -5.98 2.68
N ARG A 232 18.24 -5.61 1.96
CA ARG A 232 17.39 -4.47 2.37
C ARG A 232 16.79 -4.68 3.75
N TRP A 233 16.35 -5.91 4.05
CA TRP A 233 15.76 -6.22 5.34
C TRP A 233 16.77 -6.07 6.48
N GLN A 234 17.98 -6.61 6.31
CA GLN A 234 19.04 -6.51 7.32
C GLN A 234 19.50 -5.05 7.51
N LEU A 235 19.67 -4.30 6.40
CA LEU A 235 20.07 -2.90 6.44
C LEU A 235 19.02 -2.02 7.13
N GLY A 236 17.75 -2.21 6.80
CA GLY A 236 16.64 -1.49 7.44
C GLY A 236 16.56 -1.79 8.93
N ARG A 237 16.68 -3.08 9.31
CA ARG A 237 16.68 -3.48 10.72
C ARG A 237 17.87 -2.92 11.49
N ALA A 238 19.06 -2.90 10.91
CA ALA A 238 20.26 -2.38 11.57
C ALA A 238 20.22 -0.86 11.76
N ALA A 239 19.61 -0.13 10.82
CA ALA A 239 19.47 1.33 10.86
C ALA A 239 18.17 1.83 11.49
N ASP A 240 17.31 0.93 11.96
CA ASP A 240 15.95 1.26 12.45
C ASP A 240 15.14 2.06 11.42
N VAL A 241 15.23 1.64 10.16
CA VAL A 241 14.53 2.24 9.02
C VAL A 241 13.49 1.25 8.50
N ARG A 242 12.25 1.73 8.34
CA ARG A 242 11.17 0.92 7.76
C ARG A 242 11.51 0.54 6.31
N PRO A 243 11.12 -0.66 5.84
CA PRO A 243 11.42 -1.10 4.47
C PRO A 243 11.04 -0.09 3.38
N ALA A 244 9.84 0.51 3.43
CA ALA A 244 9.37 1.50 2.46
C ALA A 244 10.26 2.76 2.39
N VAL A 245 10.76 3.20 3.54
CA VAL A 245 11.64 4.36 3.66
C VAL A 245 13.01 4.02 3.08
N LEU A 246 13.53 2.83 3.38
CA LEU A 246 14.78 2.34 2.82
C LEU A 246 14.70 2.20 1.29
N ASP A 247 13.59 1.68 0.76
CA ASP A 247 13.36 1.59 -0.68
C ASP A 247 13.40 2.98 -1.34
N THR A 248 12.81 3.98 -0.70
CA THR A 248 12.87 5.38 -1.16
C THR A 248 14.31 5.91 -1.12
N MET A 249 15.06 5.64 -0.05
CA MET A 249 16.47 6.04 0.06
C MET A 249 17.32 5.43 -1.05
N ILE A 250 17.19 4.12 -1.30
CA ILE A 250 17.92 3.43 -2.37
C ILE A 250 17.56 4.00 -3.74
N ALA A 251 16.26 4.21 -4.01
CA ALA A 251 15.81 4.81 -5.27
C ALA A 251 16.42 6.21 -5.49
N HIS A 252 16.52 7.04 -4.44
CA HIS A 252 17.19 8.34 -4.55
C HIS A 252 18.69 8.19 -4.88
N LEU A 253 19.38 7.22 -4.30
CA LEU A 253 20.78 6.97 -4.61
C LEU A 253 20.96 6.52 -6.06
N GLU A 254 20.05 5.68 -6.58
CA GLU A 254 20.06 5.25 -7.98
C GLU A 254 19.78 6.41 -8.95
N LEU A 255 18.76 7.23 -8.67
CA LEU A 255 18.40 8.38 -9.50
C LEU A 255 19.51 9.43 -9.56
N ASN A 256 20.28 9.58 -8.48
CA ASN A 256 21.44 10.49 -8.44
C ASN A 256 22.74 9.84 -8.93
N GLY A 257 22.69 8.60 -9.45
CA GLY A 257 23.85 7.88 -9.99
C GLY A 257 24.87 7.45 -8.94
N VAL A 258 24.51 7.45 -7.65
CA VAL A 258 25.37 6.96 -6.56
C VAL A 258 25.40 5.43 -6.52
N LEU A 259 24.27 4.80 -6.84
CA LEU A 259 24.16 3.34 -6.98
C LEU A 259 23.70 2.98 -8.39
N THR A 260 24.13 1.81 -8.87
CA THR A 260 23.62 1.21 -10.10
C THR A 260 23.27 -0.24 -9.78
N PRO A 261 22.01 -0.68 -9.94
CA PRO A 261 21.65 -2.06 -9.66
C PRO A 261 22.32 -2.99 -10.68
N LEU A 262 23.04 -4.00 -10.19
CA LEU A 262 23.72 -5.00 -11.02
C LEU A 262 22.97 -6.33 -11.02
N SER A 263 22.72 -6.89 -9.83
CA SER A 263 22.05 -8.19 -9.70
C SER A 263 21.19 -8.29 -8.45
N THR A 264 20.20 -9.17 -8.48
CA THR A 264 19.34 -9.43 -7.33
C THR A 264 19.15 -10.93 -7.18
N THR A 265 19.51 -11.45 -6.02
CA THR A 265 19.36 -12.86 -5.63
C THR A 265 18.53 -12.94 -4.36
N TRP A 266 17.61 -13.89 -4.23
CA TRP A 266 16.82 -14.01 -3.00
C TRP A 266 17.54 -14.87 -1.97
N LEU A 267 17.54 -14.40 -0.72
CA LEU A 267 18.22 -15.03 0.42
C LEU A 267 17.28 -15.96 1.20
N SER A 268 16.01 -15.57 1.30
CA SER A 268 15.02 -16.34 2.04
C SER A 268 13.66 -16.30 1.36
N CYS A 269 12.89 -17.38 1.55
CA CYS A 269 11.53 -17.48 1.04
C CYS A 269 10.63 -18.24 2.00
N ARG A 270 9.33 -18.19 1.74
CA ARG A 270 8.32 -19.04 2.36
C ARG A 270 7.62 -19.83 1.28
N VAL A 271 7.59 -21.15 1.45
CA VAL A 271 6.85 -22.02 0.54
C VAL A 271 5.54 -22.45 1.20
N LYS A 272 4.45 -22.45 0.44
CA LYS A 272 3.19 -23.07 0.84
C LYS A 272 2.89 -24.22 -0.11
N LEU A 273 2.61 -25.38 0.48
CA LEU A 273 2.21 -26.55 -0.28
C LEU A 273 0.69 -26.53 -0.44
N PRO A 274 0.16 -26.39 -1.67
CA PRO A 274 -1.28 -26.38 -1.91
C PRO A 274 -1.92 -27.77 -1.73
N ARG A 275 -1.13 -28.85 -1.76
CA ARG A 275 -1.56 -30.23 -1.53
C ARG A 275 -0.67 -30.89 -0.48
N ARG A 276 -1.19 -31.89 0.25
CA ARG A 276 -0.33 -32.76 1.07
C ARG A 276 0.65 -33.48 0.15
N VAL A 277 1.91 -33.54 0.56
CA VAL A 277 2.99 -34.23 -0.16
C VAL A 277 2.57 -35.67 -0.38
N SER A 278 2.40 -36.04 -1.64
CA SER A 278 2.01 -37.39 -2.03
C SER A 278 3.23 -38.14 -2.58
N PRO A 279 3.26 -39.48 -2.52
CA PRO A 279 4.30 -40.27 -3.17
C PRO A 279 4.43 -39.99 -4.67
N ALA A 280 3.35 -39.54 -5.31
CA ALA A 280 3.34 -39.16 -6.73
C ALA A 280 4.11 -37.86 -7.01
N LEU A 281 4.08 -36.89 -6.07
CA LEU A 281 4.91 -35.68 -6.17
C LEU A 281 6.39 -36.04 -6.11
N LEU A 282 6.78 -36.95 -5.21
CA LEU A 282 8.18 -37.38 -5.09
C LEU A 282 8.65 -38.19 -6.30
N ALA A 283 7.80 -39.05 -6.87
CA ALA A 283 8.18 -39.94 -7.97
C ALA A 283 8.52 -39.22 -9.29
N GLY A 284 8.11 -37.95 -9.45
CA GLY A 284 8.36 -37.14 -10.64
C GLY A 284 9.75 -36.50 -10.71
N HIS A 285 10.53 -36.53 -9.62
CA HIS A 285 11.82 -35.85 -9.52
C HIS A 285 13.00 -36.84 -9.43
N PRO A 286 14.22 -36.44 -9.86
CA PRO A 286 15.44 -37.18 -9.62
C PRO A 286 15.66 -37.53 -8.14
N PRO A 287 16.36 -38.63 -7.80
CA PRO A 287 16.58 -39.05 -6.41
C PRO A 287 17.17 -37.97 -5.49
N ARG A 288 18.00 -37.06 -6.04
CA ARG A 288 18.58 -35.92 -5.32
C ARG A 288 17.50 -34.91 -4.87
N GLU A 289 16.65 -34.50 -5.80
CA GLU A 289 15.55 -33.55 -5.57
C GLU A 289 14.46 -34.13 -4.64
N GLN A 290 14.24 -35.45 -4.70
CA GLN A 290 13.39 -36.16 -3.72
C GLN A 290 13.93 -36.03 -2.29
N GLY A 291 15.26 -36.09 -2.14
CA GLY A 291 15.94 -35.85 -0.87
C GLY A 291 15.73 -34.42 -0.37
N TRP A 292 15.83 -33.44 -1.27
CA TRP A 292 15.61 -32.03 -0.95
C TRP A 292 14.19 -31.74 -0.48
N LEU A 293 13.18 -32.26 -1.20
CA LEU A 293 11.77 -32.17 -0.79
C LEU A 293 11.55 -32.78 0.59
N ARG A 294 12.08 -33.99 0.83
CA ARG A 294 11.95 -34.65 2.15
C ARG A 294 12.57 -33.80 3.25
N HIS A 295 13.77 -33.27 3.04
CA HIS A 295 14.43 -32.43 4.03
C HIS A 295 13.60 -31.16 4.31
N LEU A 296 13.23 -30.39 3.28
CA LEU A 296 12.49 -29.14 3.44
C LEU A 296 11.12 -29.32 4.11
N ILE A 297 10.47 -30.46 3.88
CA ILE A 297 9.13 -30.77 4.41
C ILE A 297 9.18 -31.38 5.82
N LEU A 298 10.18 -32.22 6.11
CA LEU A 298 10.24 -33.00 7.35
C LEU A 298 11.02 -32.31 8.47
N THR A 299 11.96 -31.40 8.13
CA THR A 299 12.82 -30.77 9.14
C THR A 299 12.26 -29.46 9.70
N ARG A 300 11.28 -28.83 9.03
CA ARG A 300 10.77 -27.52 9.40
C ARG A 300 9.27 -27.55 9.68
N GLU A 301 8.88 -27.05 10.86
CA GLU A 301 7.48 -26.86 11.20
C GLU A 301 6.87 -25.68 10.41
N PRO A 302 5.70 -25.87 9.77
CA PRO A 302 5.05 -24.79 9.05
C PRO A 302 4.50 -23.71 10.00
N VAL A 303 4.92 -22.46 9.80
CA VAL A 303 4.40 -21.31 10.54
C VAL A 303 3.27 -20.67 9.74
N ARG A 304 2.04 -20.71 10.28
CA ARG A 304 0.81 -20.25 9.60
C ARG A 304 0.62 -20.89 8.21
N GLY A 305 0.99 -22.17 8.07
CA GLY A 305 0.86 -22.93 6.83
C GLY A 305 1.92 -22.63 5.76
N TYR A 306 3.01 -21.95 6.13
CA TYR A 306 4.17 -21.71 5.28
C TYR A 306 5.44 -22.30 5.91
N ILE A 307 6.28 -22.92 5.10
CA ILE A 307 7.60 -23.42 5.51
C ILE A 307 8.64 -22.34 5.18
N PRO A 308 9.38 -21.81 6.17
CA PRO A 308 10.44 -20.84 5.93
C PRO A 308 11.70 -21.55 5.41
N ILE A 309 12.31 -21.02 4.35
CA ILE A 309 13.54 -21.52 3.75
C ILE A 309 14.56 -20.37 3.75
N GLU A 310 15.73 -20.64 4.33
CA GLU A 310 16.92 -19.79 4.29
C GLU A 310 17.89 -20.42 3.27
N VAL A 311 18.01 -19.83 2.09
CA VAL A 311 18.59 -20.50 0.92
C VAL A 311 20.02 -20.97 1.16
N GLU A 312 20.86 -20.15 1.78
CA GLU A 312 22.27 -20.51 2.05
C GLU A 312 22.38 -21.65 3.08
N GLU A 313 21.64 -21.57 4.19
CA GLU A 313 21.65 -22.58 5.25
C GLU A 313 21.07 -23.90 4.79
N ASP A 314 19.91 -23.85 4.10
CA ASP A 314 19.24 -25.03 3.59
C ASP A 314 20.02 -25.65 2.42
N ALA A 315 20.65 -24.85 1.54
CA ALA A 315 21.52 -25.40 0.50
C ALA A 315 22.75 -26.11 1.09
N ALA A 316 23.36 -25.54 2.13
CA ALA A 316 24.47 -26.18 2.84
C ALA A 316 24.05 -27.50 3.49
N ALA A 317 22.89 -27.55 4.15
CA ALA A 317 22.34 -28.78 4.75
C ALA A 317 22.00 -29.85 3.69
N LEU A 318 21.72 -29.44 2.46
CA LEU A 318 21.36 -30.28 1.32
C LEU A 318 22.56 -30.68 0.45
N GLU A 319 23.77 -30.27 0.80
CA GLU A 319 24.98 -30.41 -0.04
C GLU A 319 24.71 -29.95 -1.49
N ALA A 320 24.08 -28.79 -1.60
CA ALA A 320 23.64 -28.18 -2.84
C ALA A 320 24.25 -26.79 -3.01
N GLU A 321 24.42 -26.37 -4.25
CA GLU A 321 24.70 -24.97 -4.54
C GLU A 321 23.43 -24.12 -4.31
N PRO A 322 23.53 -22.93 -3.69
CA PRO A 322 22.39 -22.05 -3.44
C PRO A 322 21.55 -21.78 -4.69
N ASP A 323 22.18 -21.58 -5.86
CA ASP A 323 21.48 -21.34 -7.12
C ASP A 323 20.70 -22.57 -7.60
N ALA A 324 21.24 -23.78 -7.41
CA ALA A 324 20.53 -25.01 -7.75
C ALA A 324 19.27 -25.21 -6.88
N LEU A 325 19.33 -24.83 -5.59
CA LEU A 325 18.16 -24.84 -4.72
C LEU A 325 17.13 -23.79 -5.16
N ARG A 326 17.57 -22.59 -5.59
CA ARG A 326 16.67 -21.54 -6.11
C ARG A 326 15.95 -22.00 -7.38
N GLU A 327 16.69 -22.53 -8.35
CA GLU A 327 16.14 -23.06 -9.61
C GLU A 327 15.13 -24.18 -9.35
N PHE A 328 15.45 -25.08 -8.42
CA PHE A 328 14.55 -26.16 -8.03
C PHE A 328 13.23 -25.64 -7.45
N LEU A 329 13.29 -24.70 -6.50
CA LEU A 329 12.10 -24.11 -5.88
C LEU A 329 11.24 -23.34 -6.90
N GLN A 330 11.86 -22.68 -7.87
CA GLN A 330 11.17 -22.01 -8.98
C GLN A 330 10.52 -23.02 -9.94
N SER A 331 11.19 -24.15 -10.23
CA SER A 331 10.62 -25.22 -11.05
C SER A 331 9.37 -25.81 -10.40
N LEU A 332 9.39 -26.06 -9.09
CA LEU A 332 8.22 -26.56 -8.35
C LEU A 332 7.06 -25.57 -8.33
N GLU A 333 7.34 -24.27 -8.24
CA GLU A 333 6.30 -23.25 -8.37
C GLU A 333 5.69 -23.23 -9.78
N ALA A 334 6.52 -23.32 -10.82
CA ALA A 334 6.06 -23.35 -12.22
C ALA A 334 5.19 -24.58 -12.52
N GLN A 335 5.48 -25.70 -11.86
CA GLN A 335 4.69 -26.94 -11.94
C GLN A 335 3.40 -26.90 -11.09
N GLY A 336 3.25 -25.88 -10.23
CA GLY A 336 2.09 -25.69 -9.35
C GLY A 336 2.14 -26.52 -8.07
N ASP A 337 3.28 -27.14 -7.76
CA ASP A 337 3.47 -28.03 -6.62
C ASP A 337 3.73 -27.29 -5.32
N LEU A 338 4.17 -26.03 -5.41
CA LEU A 338 4.24 -25.10 -4.29
C LEU A 338 3.87 -23.68 -4.71
N ARG A 339 3.67 -22.80 -3.72
CA ARG A 339 3.61 -21.35 -3.91
C ARG A 339 4.78 -20.71 -3.18
N LEU A 340 5.61 -19.98 -3.91
CA LEU A 340 6.78 -19.29 -3.39
C LEU A 340 6.39 -17.87 -2.94
N ARG A 341 6.91 -17.44 -1.80
CA ARG A 341 6.87 -16.05 -1.36
C ARG A 341 8.25 -15.63 -0.89
N ILE A 342 8.96 -14.91 -1.75
CA ILE A 342 10.28 -14.35 -1.42
C ILE A 342 10.14 -13.41 -0.22
N ARG A 343 11.03 -13.54 0.76
CA ARG A 343 11.03 -12.77 2.00
C ARG A 343 12.16 -11.76 2.05
N ASP A 344 13.36 -12.17 1.66
CA ASP A 344 14.52 -11.30 1.65
C ASP A 344 15.34 -11.47 0.37
N ARG A 345 15.98 -10.38 -0.04
CA ARG A 345 16.79 -10.31 -1.25
C ARG A 345 18.14 -9.71 -0.92
N ARG A 346 19.18 -10.32 -1.49
CA ARG A 346 20.52 -9.78 -1.61
C ARG A 346 20.62 -9.05 -2.94
N GLU A 347 20.94 -7.77 -2.85
CA GLU A 347 21.16 -6.90 -3.98
C GLU A 347 22.65 -6.60 -4.10
N THR A 348 23.11 -6.40 -5.33
CA THR A 348 24.48 -6.01 -5.68
C THR A 348 24.43 -4.91 -6.72
#